data_AF-A0A1I3AEH9-F1
#
_entry.id   AF-A0A1I3AEH9-F1
#
_cell.length_a   1.000
_cell.length_b   1.000
_cell.length_c   1.000
_cell.angle_alpha   90.00
_cell.angle_beta   90.00
_cell.angle_gamma   90.00
#
_symmetry.space_group_name_H-M   'P 1'
#
loop_
_entity.id
_entity.type
_entity.pdbx_description
1 polymer ?
#
loop_
_entity_poly.entity_id
_entity_poly.type
_entity_poly.pdbx_seq_one_letter_code
_entity_poly.pdbx_strand_id
1 'polypeptide(L)'
;MFNGLRRPQFLNTPHNLISKLMLHPRAANYSRRALYYFESAGLIVIAVATIYAGYQETLLMVSNARVTLADLLLMFLYLEILTMVGLYFESGKLPVRFPLYIAMVAMARYVIVDIKEMDNIRLLGVSGSIVLIALAVLVIRYGHVRYPYLEDLEDLEASKDVKHRD
;
A
#
# COMPACT_ATOMS: atom_id res chain seq x y z
N MET A 1 -60.31 -12.63 45.15
CA MET A 1 -60.21 -12.54 43.68
C MET A 1 -58.73 -12.29 43.37
N PHE A 2 -57.92 -13.37 43.33
CA PHE A 2 -57.22 -13.87 42.13
C PHE A 2 -56.48 -12.74 41.39
N ASN A 3 -55.15 -12.69 41.20
CA ASN A 3 -54.06 -13.66 41.02
C ASN A 3 -52.76 -12.88 41.34
N GLY A 4 -51.65 -13.43 41.83
CA GLY A 4 -51.03 -14.67 41.38
C GLY A 4 -49.78 -14.34 40.56
N LEU A 5 -48.62 -14.61 41.19
CA LEU A 5 -47.34 -15.04 40.58
C LEU A 5 -46.28 -13.96 40.31
N ARG A 6 -45.28 -13.97 41.21
CA ARG A 6 -43.88 -13.58 40.98
C ARG A 6 -43.45 -14.03 39.59
N ARG A 7 -42.85 -13.12 38.81
CA ARG A 7 -42.23 -13.46 37.53
C ARG A 7 -41.16 -14.55 37.75
N PRO A 8 -41.24 -15.72 37.09
CA PRO A 8 -40.19 -16.72 37.15
C PRO A 8 -38.98 -16.27 36.32
N GLN A 9 -37.81 -16.41 36.93
CA GLN A 9 -36.50 -16.04 36.39
C GLN A 9 -35.92 -17.16 35.50
N PHE A 10 -36.74 -17.70 34.59
CA PHE A 10 -36.35 -18.81 33.73
C PHE A 10 -36.64 -18.48 32.28
N LEU A 11 -35.62 -18.00 31.57
CA LEU A 11 -35.36 -18.50 30.22
C LEU A 11 -33.87 -18.38 29.93
N ASN A 12 -33.12 -19.28 30.59
CA ASN A 12 -31.81 -19.69 30.14
C ASN A 12 -32.02 -20.41 28.79
N THR A 13 -32.04 -19.64 27.70
CA THR A 13 -32.10 -20.21 26.35
C THR A 13 -30.68 -20.68 26.01
N PRO A 14 -30.46 -21.98 25.73
CA PRO A 14 -29.16 -22.48 25.28
C PRO A 14 -28.94 -22.12 23.79
N HIS A 15 -29.16 -20.87 23.39
CA HIS A 15 -28.90 -20.42 22.02
C HIS A 15 -27.44 -20.00 21.80
N ASN A 16 -26.63 -20.04 22.86
CA ASN A 16 -25.20 -19.70 22.83
C ASN A 16 -24.28 -20.93 22.69
N LEU A 17 -24.83 -22.13 22.45
CA LEU A 17 -24.00 -23.35 22.33
C LEU A 17 -23.50 -23.60 20.90
N ILE A 18 -24.21 -23.15 19.85
CA ILE A 18 -23.80 -23.42 18.46
C ILE A 18 -22.76 -22.40 17.97
N SER A 19 -22.84 -21.14 18.42
CA SER A 19 -21.82 -20.12 18.08
C SER A 19 -20.44 -20.44 18.66
N LYS A 20 -20.38 -21.24 19.73
CA LYS A 20 -19.14 -21.64 20.41
C LYS A 20 -18.49 -22.90 19.81
N LEU A 21 -19.07 -23.53 18.79
CA LEU A 21 -18.64 -24.84 18.31
C LEU A 21 -17.88 -24.85 16.96
N MET A 22 -17.70 -23.74 16.24
CA MET A 22 -17.01 -23.83 14.93
C MET A 22 -16.20 -22.62 14.46
N LEU A 23 -15.38 -22.04 15.33
CA LEU A 23 -14.20 -21.28 14.89
C LEU A 23 -13.03 -21.60 15.82
N HIS A 24 -12.06 -22.36 15.32
CA HIS A 24 -10.84 -22.72 16.04
C HIS A 24 -9.90 -21.49 16.11
N PRO A 25 -9.71 -20.82 17.26
CA PRO A 25 -8.95 -19.57 17.37
C PRO A 25 -7.43 -19.74 17.25
N ARG A 26 -6.96 -20.96 16.94
CA ARG A 26 -5.53 -21.31 16.88
C ARG A 26 -4.96 -21.43 15.48
N ALA A 27 -5.80 -21.61 14.45
CA ALA A 27 -5.33 -21.70 13.05
C ALA A 27 -5.00 -20.32 12.44
N ALA A 28 -5.71 -19.26 12.87
CA ALA A 28 -5.53 -17.90 12.34
C ALA A 28 -4.19 -17.24 12.75
N ASN A 29 -3.62 -17.64 13.89
CA ASN A 29 -2.40 -17.00 14.41
C ASN A 29 -1.13 -17.57 13.74
N TYR A 30 -1.17 -18.83 13.30
CA TYR A 30 -0.04 -19.45 12.61
C TYR A 30 0.07 -18.97 11.16
N SER A 31 -1.07 -18.81 10.47
CA SER A 31 -1.11 -18.30 9.09
C SER A 31 -0.56 -16.87 8.98
N ARG A 32 -0.97 -15.95 9.89
CA ARG A 32 -0.46 -14.57 9.91
C ARG A 32 1.05 -14.49 10.16
N ARG A 33 1.58 -15.35 11.04
CA ARG A 33 3.02 -15.35 11.35
C ARG A 33 3.85 -15.88 10.19
N ALA A 34 3.38 -16.93 9.52
CA ALA A 34 4.01 -17.43 8.30
C ALA A 34 4.00 -16.37 7.19
N LEU A 35 2.85 -15.71 6.96
CA LEU A 35 2.72 -14.62 5.99
C LEU A 35 3.74 -13.50 6.23
N TYR A 36 3.89 -13.05 7.48
CA TYR A 36 4.85 -12.00 7.83
C TYR A 36 6.31 -12.39 7.52
N TYR A 37 6.69 -13.64 7.79
CA TYR A 37 8.03 -14.13 7.44
C TYR A 37 8.26 -14.15 5.93
N PHE A 38 7.27 -14.61 5.15
CA PHE A 38 7.34 -14.62 3.69
C PHE A 38 7.41 -13.21 3.11
N GLU A 39 6.61 -12.28 3.61
CA GLU A 39 6.66 -10.87 3.21
C GLU A 39 8.04 -10.29 3.47
N SER A 40 8.54 -10.42 4.70
CA SER A 40 9.86 -9.91 5.10
C SER A 40 10.98 -10.49 4.25
N ALA A 41 10.95 -11.80 3.97
CA ALA A 41 11.93 -12.44 3.10
C ALA A 41 11.86 -11.89 1.67
N GLY A 42 10.66 -11.71 1.12
CA GLY A 42 10.45 -11.12 -0.20
C GLY A 42 11.00 -9.70 -0.30
N LEU A 43 10.75 -8.86 0.72
CA LEU A 43 11.25 -7.48 0.78
C LEU A 43 12.78 -7.42 0.82
N ILE A 44 13.42 -8.32 1.58
CA ILE A 44 14.89 -8.43 1.61
C ILE A 44 15.43 -8.79 0.23
N VAL A 45 14.82 -9.76 -0.46
CA VAL A 45 15.24 -10.15 -1.81
C VAL A 45 15.10 -8.98 -2.78
N ILE A 46 13.99 -8.25 -2.74
CA ILE A 46 13.76 -7.07 -3.58
C ILE A 46 14.82 -5.99 -3.31
N ALA A 47 15.12 -5.69 -2.03
CA ALA A 47 16.12 -4.70 -1.68
C ALA A 47 17.52 -5.07 -2.21
N VAL A 48 17.94 -6.31 -1.98
CA VAL A 48 19.26 -6.80 -2.45
C VAL A 48 19.32 -6.80 -3.97
N ALA A 49 18.28 -7.28 -4.65
CA ALA A 49 18.20 -7.27 -6.11
C ALA A 49 18.27 -5.85 -6.68
N THR A 50 17.60 -4.89 -6.05
CA THR A 50 17.57 -3.49 -6.48
C THR A 50 18.95 -2.83 -6.34
N ILE A 51 19.65 -3.07 -5.23
CA ILE A 51 21.03 -2.57 -5.03
C ILE A 51 21.96 -3.18 -6.09
N TYR A 52 21.84 -4.49 -6.31
CA TYR A 52 22.67 -5.20 -7.29
C TYR A 52 22.41 -4.72 -8.73
N ALA A 53 21.14 -4.51 -9.10
CA ALA A 53 20.76 -3.95 -10.39
C ALA A 53 21.30 -2.52 -10.57
N GLY A 54 21.23 -1.67 -9.53
CA GLY A 54 21.80 -0.32 -9.56
C GLY A 54 23.32 -0.32 -9.77
N TYR A 55 24.01 -1.26 -9.13
CA TYR A 55 25.44 -1.47 -9.35
C TYR A 55 25.76 -1.87 -10.79
N GLN A 56 25.03 -2.85 -11.34
CA GLN A 56 25.22 -3.30 -12.72
C GLN A 56 24.99 -2.18 -13.74
N GLU A 57 23.90 -1.43 -13.60
CA GLU A 57 23.61 -0.30 -14.49
C GLU A 57 24.67 0.79 -14.38
N THR A 58 25.15 1.08 -13.18
CA THR A 58 26.25 2.04 -12.98
C THR A 58 27.53 1.60 -13.70
N LEU A 59 27.86 0.31 -13.64
CA LEU A 59 28.99 -0.23 -14.40
C LEU A 59 28.78 -0.11 -15.91
N LEU A 60 27.57 -0.36 -16.41
CA LEU A 60 27.25 -0.21 -17.83
C LEU A 60 27.43 1.24 -18.29
N MET A 61 26.92 2.22 -17.54
CA MET A 61 27.12 3.65 -17.83
C MET A 61 28.59 4.03 -17.90
N VAL A 62 29.39 3.55 -16.94
CA VAL A 62 30.84 3.80 -16.91
C VAL A 62 31.52 3.15 -18.13
N SER A 63 31.17 1.90 -18.44
CA SER A 63 31.74 1.17 -19.58
C SER A 63 31.41 1.81 -20.94
N ASN A 64 30.22 2.41 -21.04
CA ASN A 64 29.76 3.10 -22.25
C ASN A 64 30.25 4.56 -22.32
N ALA A 65 30.93 5.07 -21.28
CA ALA A 65 31.36 6.46 -21.13
C ALA A 65 30.25 7.50 -21.43
N ARG A 66 29.00 7.11 -21.20
CA ARG A 66 27.81 7.91 -21.52
C ARG A 66 26.73 7.66 -20.47
N VAL A 67 26.16 8.73 -19.96
CA VAL A 67 25.02 8.71 -19.05
C VAL A 67 23.84 9.37 -19.76
N THR A 68 22.74 8.64 -19.91
CA THR A 68 21.51 9.14 -20.52
C THR A 68 20.49 9.50 -19.44
N LEU A 69 19.46 10.28 -19.81
CA LEU A 69 18.34 10.56 -18.92
C LEU A 69 17.61 9.26 -18.53
N ALA A 70 17.53 8.29 -19.43
CA ALA A 70 16.90 6.99 -19.15
C ALA A 70 17.63 6.25 -18.02
N ASP A 71 18.97 6.27 -18.05
CA ASP A 71 19.80 5.62 -17.01
C ASP A 71 19.59 6.28 -15.64
N LEU A 72 19.52 7.62 -15.61
CA LEU A 72 19.26 8.36 -14.37
C LEU A 72 17.85 8.14 -13.83
N LEU A 73 16.84 8.06 -14.72
CA LEU A 73 15.46 7.74 -14.33
C LEU A 73 15.35 6.32 -13.78
N LEU A 74 16.09 5.37 -14.36
CA LEU A 74 16.15 3.99 -13.88
C LEU A 74 16.82 3.91 -12.49
N MET A 75 17.92 4.63 -12.27
CA MET A 75 18.54 4.74 -10.94
C MET A 75 17.61 5.37 -9.91
N PHE A 76 16.84 6.37 -10.31
CA PHE A 76 15.84 6.97 -9.43
C PHE A 76 14.73 5.98 -9.04
N LEU A 77 14.26 5.17 -9.99
CA LEU A 77 13.30 4.11 -9.75
C LEU A 77 13.85 3.07 -8.76
N TYR A 78 15.12 2.69 -8.87
CA TYR A 78 15.76 1.77 -7.92
C TYR A 78 15.85 2.36 -6.50
N LEU A 79 16.27 3.63 -6.37
CA LEU A 79 16.31 4.30 -5.06
C LEU A 79 14.91 4.47 -4.46
N GLU A 80 13.91 4.72 -5.30
CA GLU A 80 12.52 4.78 -4.88
C GLU A 80 12.05 3.42 -4.36
N ILE A 81 12.31 2.32 -5.08
CA ILE A 81 11.95 0.97 -4.62
C ILE A 81 12.60 0.69 -3.26
N LEU A 82 13.88 1.05 -3.07
CA LEU A 82 14.54 0.89 -1.77
C LEU A 82 13.87 1.70 -0.67
N THR A 83 13.42 2.91 -0.99
CA THR A 83 12.66 3.75 -0.05
C THR A 83 11.31 3.13 0.29
N MET A 84 10.60 2.54 -0.68
CA MET A 84 9.33 1.85 -0.44
C MET A 84 9.48 0.61 0.43
N VAL A 85 10.55 -0.15 0.20
CA VAL A 85 10.89 -1.31 1.03
C VAL A 85 11.17 -0.84 2.46
N GLY A 86 11.94 0.24 2.64
CA GLY A 86 12.18 0.85 3.95
C GLY A 86 10.90 1.30 4.65
N LEU A 87 10.04 2.05 3.95
CA LEU A 87 8.76 2.51 4.46
C LEU A 87 7.81 1.35 4.81
N TYR A 88 7.88 0.24 4.09
CA TYR A 88 7.12 -0.96 4.44
C TYR A 88 7.60 -1.55 5.76
N PHE A 89 8.91 -1.63 6.00
CA PHE A 89 9.44 -2.12 7.28
C PHE A 89 9.02 -1.23 8.46
N GLU A 90 8.85 0.08 8.24
CA GLU A 90 8.41 1.01 9.28
C GLU A 90 6.90 0.98 9.53
N SER A 91 6.08 0.87 8.47
CA SER A 91 4.63 1.09 8.55
C SER A 91 3.76 -0.16 8.31
N GLY A 92 4.36 -1.27 7.85
CA GLY A 92 3.66 -2.51 7.46
C GLY A 92 2.72 -2.35 6.27
N LYS A 93 2.73 -1.20 5.58
CA LYS A 93 1.83 -0.88 4.46
C LYS A 93 2.67 -0.52 3.22
N LEU A 94 2.35 -1.10 2.06
CA LEU A 94 3.04 -0.78 0.80
C LEU A 94 2.59 0.61 0.30
N PRO A 95 3.51 1.59 0.14
CA PRO A 95 3.13 2.95 -0.21
C PRO A 95 2.93 3.10 -1.73
N VAL A 96 1.75 2.73 -2.23
CA VAL A 96 1.40 2.72 -3.68
C VAL A 96 1.30 4.11 -4.32
N ARG A 97 1.39 5.19 -3.53
CA ARG A 97 1.23 6.58 -4.03
C ARG A 97 2.50 7.15 -4.63
N PHE A 98 3.66 6.89 -4.02
CA PHE A 98 4.94 7.41 -4.50
C PHE A 98 5.31 6.94 -5.94
N PRO A 99 5.16 5.65 -6.34
CA PRO A 99 5.56 5.21 -7.67
C PRO A 99 4.70 5.80 -8.77
N LEU A 100 3.42 6.07 -8.49
CA LEU A 100 2.52 6.74 -9.45
C LEU A 100 2.94 8.19 -9.71
N TYR A 101 3.44 8.90 -8.68
CA TYR A 101 3.99 10.25 -8.88
C TYR A 101 5.28 10.21 -9.70
N ILE A 102 6.13 9.23 -9.44
CA ILE A 102 7.41 9.09 -10.15
C ILE A 102 7.19 8.71 -11.62
N ALA A 103 6.19 7.86 -11.93
CA ALA A 103 5.77 7.59 -13.29
C ALA A 103 5.33 8.87 -14.03
N MET A 104 4.54 9.74 -13.40
CA MET A 104 4.14 11.01 -14.01
C MET A 104 5.33 11.93 -14.27
N VAL A 105 6.25 12.06 -13.31
CA VAL A 105 7.45 12.90 -13.46
C VAL A 105 8.38 12.36 -14.56
N ALA A 106 8.56 11.04 -14.62
CA ALA A 106 9.36 10.39 -15.66
C ALA A 106 8.77 10.63 -17.05
N MET A 107 7.46 10.46 -17.21
CA MET A 107 6.75 10.72 -18.47
C MET A 107 6.82 12.19 -18.87
N ALA A 108 6.66 13.11 -17.91
CA ALA A 108 6.78 14.54 -18.18
C ALA A 108 8.20 14.91 -18.66
N ARG A 109 9.24 14.36 -18.02
CA ARG A 109 10.63 14.57 -18.44
C ARG A 109 10.94 13.97 -19.80
N TYR A 110 10.38 12.79 -20.10
CA TYR A 110 10.50 12.18 -21.43
C TYR A 110 9.97 13.13 -22.52
N VAL A 111 8.77 13.70 -22.33
CA VAL A 111 8.22 14.68 -23.28
C VAL A 111 9.12 15.89 -23.43
N ILE A 112 9.55 16.52 -22.32
CA ILE A 112 10.32 17.77 -22.38
C ILE A 112 11.62 17.61 -23.16
N VAL A 113 12.30 16.47 -23.01
CA VAL A 113 13.58 16.22 -23.67
C VAL A 113 13.41 15.81 -25.13
N ASP A 114 12.38 15.01 -25.44
CA ASP A 114 12.22 14.39 -26.76
C ASP A 114 11.22 15.15 -27.68
N ILE A 115 10.60 16.24 -27.20
CA ILE A 115 9.51 16.94 -27.90
C ILE A 115 9.85 17.37 -29.34
N LYS A 116 11.13 17.64 -29.62
CA LYS A 116 11.57 18.08 -30.96
C LYS A 116 11.66 16.94 -31.96
N GLU A 117 11.86 15.72 -31.49
CA GLU A 117 12.01 14.51 -32.30
C GLU A 117 10.72 13.67 -32.32
N MET A 118 9.74 14.01 -31.47
CA MET A 118 8.45 13.31 -31.37
C MET A 118 7.46 13.76 -32.45
N ASP A 119 6.83 12.79 -33.10
CA ASP A 119 5.68 13.04 -33.97
C ASP A 119 4.43 13.43 -33.17
N ASN A 120 3.49 14.10 -33.85
CA ASN A 120 2.27 14.63 -33.22
C ASN A 120 1.40 13.54 -32.56
N ILE A 121 1.34 12.34 -33.15
CA ILE A 121 0.51 11.24 -32.62
C ILE A 121 1.14 10.70 -31.34
N ARG A 122 2.45 10.51 -31.34
CA ARG A 122 3.19 10.07 -30.15
C ARG A 122 3.14 11.10 -29.03
N LEU A 123 3.26 12.38 -29.35
CA LEU A 123 3.09 13.46 -28.37
C LEU A 123 1.69 13.40 -27.73
N LEU A 124 0.63 13.28 -28.52
CA LEU A 124 -0.73 13.12 -28.00
C LEU A 124 -0.88 11.86 -27.14
N GLY A 125 -0.30 10.72 -27.55
CA GLY A 125 -0.35 9.47 -26.80
C GLY A 125 0.34 9.56 -25.44
N VAL A 126 1.52 10.18 -25.39
CA VAL A 126 2.30 10.34 -24.14
C VAL A 126 1.62 11.35 -23.22
N SER A 127 1.17 12.50 -23.73
CA SER A 127 0.40 13.48 -22.96
C SER A 127 -0.92 12.89 -22.45
N GLY A 128 -1.64 12.12 -23.27
CA GLY A 128 -2.84 11.41 -22.87
C GLY A 128 -2.58 10.39 -21.75
N SER A 129 -1.46 9.67 -21.82
CA SER A 129 -1.03 8.75 -20.75
C SER A 129 -0.78 9.47 -19.43
N ILE A 130 -0.14 10.64 -19.44
CA ILE A 130 0.07 11.46 -18.23
C ILE A 130 -1.28 11.87 -17.62
N VAL A 131 -2.25 12.28 -18.44
CA VAL A 131 -3.60 12.64 -17.97
C VAL A 131 -4.31 11.42 -17.35
N LEU A 132 -4.22 10.24 -17.99
CA LEU A 132 -4.81 9.01 -17.46
C LEU A 132 -4.20 8.62 -16.11
N ILE A 133 -2.88 8.72 -15.96
CA ILE A 133 -2.21 8.45 -14.68
C ILE A 133 -2.65 9.48 -13.62
N ALA A 134 -2.73 10.76 -13.99
CA ALA A 134 -3.20 11.81 -13.09
C ALA A 134 -4.64 11.58 -12.61
N LEU A 135 -5.53 11.12 -13.50
CA LEU A 135 -6.90 10.74 -13.16
C LEU A 135 -6.93 9.52 -12.24
N ALA A 136 -6.11 8.50 -12.49
CA ALA A 136 -6.01 7.33 -11.61
C ALA A 136 -5.56 7.74 -10.20
N VAL A 137 -4.56 8.62 -10.10
CA VAL A 137 -4.10 9.18 -8.83
C VAL A 137 -5.20 9.99 -8.14
N LEU A 138 -5.96 10.80 -8.89
CA LEU A 138 -7.11 11.56 -8.36
C LEU A 138 -8.18 10.62 -7.79
N VAL A 139 -8.52 9.54 -8.49
CA VAL A 139 -9.50 8.54 -8.05
C VAL A 139 -9.03 7.84 -6.78
N ILE A 140 -7.77 7.38 -6.74
CA ILE A 140 -7.19 6.72 -5.54
C ILE A 140 -7.19 7.69 -4.35
N ARG A 141 -6.83 8.96 -4.58
CA ARG A 141 -6.81 10.00 -3.55
C ARG A 141 -8.21 10.30 -3.04
N TYR A 142 -9.19 10.45 -3.92
CA TYR A 142 -10.57 10.73 -3.55
C TYR A 142 -11.19 9.54 -2.80
N GLY A 143 -10.94 8.30 -3.23
CA GLY A 143 -11.40 7.09 -2.56
C GLY A 143 -10.90 6.99 -1.11
N HIS A 144 -9.61 7.29 -0.88
CA HIS A 144 -9.03 7.32 0.47
C HIS A 144 -9.61 8.40 1.39
N VAL A 145 -10.05 9.54 0.84
CA VAL A 145 -10.65 10.63 1.63
C VAL A 145 -12.13 10.38 1.94
N ARG A 146 -12.85 9.69 1.03
CA ARG A 146 -14.30 9.45 1.15
C ARG A 146 -14.66 8.23 2.01
N TYR A 147 -13.80 7.20 2.06
CA TYR A 147 -14.03 5.96 2.81
C TYR A 147 -12.85 5.64 3.75
N PRO A 148 -12.73 6.32 4.91
CA PRO A 148 -11.81 5.92 5.96
C PRO A 148 -12.19 4.51 6.47
N TYR A 149 -11.21 3.65 6.73
CA TYR A 149 -11.46 2.31 7.26
C TYR A 149 -12.00 2.41 8.71
N LEU A 150 -12.92 1.52 9.08
CA LEU A 150 -13.56 1.49 10.40
C LEU A 150 -12.58 1.32 11.57
N GLU A 151 -11.40 0.76 11.32
CA GLU A 151 -10.31 0.63 12.32
C GLU A 151 -9.81 2.01 12.81
N ASP A 152 -9.79 3.03 11.94
CA ASP A 152 -9.40 4.39 12.33
C ASP A 152 -10.47 5.03 13.24
N LEU A 153 -11.73 4.60 13.16
CA LEU A 153 -12.82 5.10 14.02
C LEU A 153 -12.77 4.45 15.40
N GLU A 154 -12.43 3.17 15.47
CA GLU A 154 -12.32 2.40 16.72
C GLU A 154 -11.15 2.91 17.59
N ASP A 155 -10.01 3.26 16.97
CA ASP A 155 -8.86 3.87 17.66
C ASP A 155 -9.13 5.32 18.12
N LEU A 156 -9.95 6.06 17.36
CA LEU A 156 -10.39 7.41 17.73
C LEU A 156 -11.43 7.40 18.86
N GLU A 157 -12.27 6.36 18.95
CA GLU A 157 -13.19 6.15 20.08
C GLU A 157 -12.43 5.66 21.32
N ALA A 158 -11.52 4.69 21.17
CA ALA A 158 -10.68 4.19 22.27
C ALA A 158 -9.80 5.30 22.88
N SER A 159 -9.25 6.21 22.07
CA SER A 159 -8.46 7.35 22.56
C SER A 159 -9.30 8.44 23.24
N LYS A 160 -10.57 8.61 22.85
CA LYS A 160 -11.51 9.52 23.53
C LYS A 160 -11.95 8.99 24.89
N ASP A 161 -12.16 7.68 25.00
CA ASP A 161 -12.55 7.03 26.26
C ASP A 161 -11.45 7.08 27.33
N VAL A 162 -10.18 7.01 26.94
CA VAL A 162 -9.05 7.18 27.86
C VAL A 162 -8.99 8.61 28.42
N LYS A 163 -9.27 9.61 27.59
CA LYS A 163 -9.19 11.03 27.97
C LYS A 163 -10.34 11.52 28.86
N HIS A 164 -11.42 10.75 28.98
CA HIS A 164 -12.55 11.07 29.85
C HIS A 164 -12.52 10.34 31.21
N ARG A 165 -11.50 9.51 31.46
CA ARG A 165 -11.32 8.77 32.72
C ARG A 165 -10.33 9.43 33.69
N ASP A 166 -9.62 10.46 33.26
CA ASP A 166 -8.74 11.32 34.07
C ASP A 166 -9.42 12.67 34.34
#